data_AF-A0AA39KQ83-F1
#
_entry.id   AF-A0AA39KQ83-F1
#
_cell.length_a   1.000
_cell.length_b   1.000
_cell.length_c   1.000
_cell.angle_alpha   90.00
_cell.angle_beta   90.00
_cell.angle_gamma   90.00
#
_symmetry.space_group_name_H-M   'P 1'
#
loop_
_entity.id
_entity.type
_entity.pdbx_description
1 polymer ?
#
loop_
_entity_poly.entity_id
_entity_poly.type
_entity_poly.pdbx_seq_one_letter_code
_entity_poly.pdbx_strand_id
1 'polypeptide(L)'
;MCDTAELEKDNSKTKRLYWKGKIVSKQVYNQRFKQQTLAKNIWKKQSMKSKSQLQLSQAKPNLIEGRRIVHIDTVAKQMICKKCKSKLHFSDIVYEKQFGLASVFYMKCKKCDMICTVATDKQHATSKKKTL
;
A
#
# COMPACT_ATOMS: atom_id res chain seq x y z
N MET A 1 -29.79 -24.57 -12.20
CA MET A 1 -31.01 -24.85 -11.41
C MET A 1 -30.64 -24.40 -10.00
N CYS A 2 -31.01 -23.22 -9.54
CA CYS A 2 -32.32 -22.70 -9.13
C CYS A 2 -32.21 -21.15 -9.08
N ASP A 3 -33.19 -20.29 -9.32
CA ASP A 3 -34.62 -20.41 -9.62
C ASP A 3 -35.00 -19.28 -10.59
N THR A 4 -35.84 -19.62 -11.57
CA THR A 4 -36.63 -18.68 -12.37
C THR A 4 -37.82 -18.19 -11.54
N ALA A 5 -38.05 -16.89 -11.50
CA ALA A 5 -39.33 -16.31 -11.10
C ALA A 5 -39.82 -15.37 -12.22
N GLU A 6 -41.03 -15.67 -12.66
CA GLU A 6 -41.70 -15.21 -13.88
C GLU A 6 -42.23 -13.76 -13.82
N LEU A 7 -42.32 -13.20 -15.02
CA LEU A 7 -43.35 -12.33 -15.62
C LEU A 7 -44.36 -11.61 -14.68
N GLU A 8 -44.51 -10.29 -14.84
CA GLU A 8 -45.62 -9.70 -15.61
C GLU A 8 -45.69 -8.15 -15.52
N LYS A 9 -46.01 -7.58 -16.70
CA LYS A 9 -46.80 -6.38 -17.05
C LYS A 9 -46.52 -4.98 -16.47
N ASP A 10 -46.63 -4.06 -17.42
CA ASP A 10 -46.35 -2.63 -17.51
C ASP A 10 -47.06 -1.74 -16.47
N ASN A 11 -46.28 -0.92 -15.74
CA ASN A 11 -46.65 0.44 -15.32
C ASN A 11 -45.38 1.20 -14.88
N SER A 12 -45.06 2.30 -15.56
CA SER A 12 -43.75 2.98 -15.54
C SER A 12 -43.37 3.62 -14.19
N LYS A 13 -42.88 2.83 -13.24
CA LYS A 13 -42.10 3.35 -12.11
C LYS A 13 -40.65 2.96 -12.32
N THR A 14 -39.86 3.89 -12.86
CA THR A 14 -38.41 3.74 -13.00
C THR A 14 -37.82 3.23 -11.69
N LYS A 15 -37.34 1.97 -11.66
CA LYS A 15 -36.76 1.38 -10.45
C LYS A 15 -35.69 2.34 -9.92
N ARG A 16 -35.86 2.79 -8.67
CA ARG A 16 -34.89 3.67 -8.00
C ARG A 16 -33.59 2.90 -7.86
N LEU A 17 -32.52 3.43 -8.44
CA LEU A 17 -31.20 2.83 -8.35
C LEU A 17 -30.50 3.38 -7.12
N TYR A 18 -29.82 2.50 -6.40
CA TYR A 18 -29.11 2.86 -5.18
C TYR A 18 -27.62 2.55 -5.32
N TRP A 19 -26.78 3.40 -4.74
CA TRP A 19 -25.35 3.15 -4.63
C TRP A 19 -24.87 3.58 -3.24
N LYS A 20 -24.36 2.62 -2.46
CA LYS A 20 -23.98 2.84 -1.04
C LYS A 20 -25.12 3.50 -0.23
N GLY A 21 -26.33 2.97 -0.36
CA GLY A 21 -27.51 3.46 0.37
C GLY A 21 -28.13 4.77 -0.14
N LYS A 22 -27.56 5.41 -1.16
CA LYS A 22 -28.08 6.67 -1.73
C LYS A 22 -28.77 6.44 -3.06
N ILE A 23 -29.91 7.12 -3.29
CA ILE A 23 -30.60 7.11 -4.59
C ILE A 23 -29.70 7.80 -5.62
N VAL A 24 -29.56 7.19 -6.79
CA VAL A 24 -28.75 7.67 -7.90
C VAL A 24 -29.48 7.54 -9.22
N SER A 25 -29.10 8.36 -10.20
CA SER A 25 -29.58 8.21 -11.57
C SER A 25 -28.99 6.97 -12.23
N LYS A 26 -29.66 6.49 -13.29
CA LYS A 26 -29.19 5.36 -14.12
C LYS A 26 -27.80 5.59 -14.70
N GLN A 27 -27.50 6.82 -15.10
CA GLN A 27 -26.18 7.21 -15.61
C GLN A 27 -25.10 7.07 -14.53
N VAL A 28 -25.34 7.62 -13.33
CA VAL A 28 -24.39 7.54 -12.21
C VAL A 28 -24.16 6.10 -11.78
N TYR A 29 -25.22 5.30 -11.70
CA TYR A 29 -25.11 3.87 -11.39
C TYR A 29 -24.24 3.13 -12.40
N ASN A 30 -24.53 3.28 -13.70
CA ASN A 30 -23.80 2.62 -14.77
C ASN A 30 -22.32 3.05 -14.82
N GLN A 31 -22.06 4.34 -14.62
CA GLN A 31 -20.69 4.87 -14.57
C GLN A 31 -19.90 4.27 -13.40
N ARG A 32 -20.49 4.20 -12.20
CA ARG A 32 -19.85 3.62 -11.03
C ARG A 32 -19.63 2.11 -11.16
N PHE A 33 -20.58 1.40 -11.77
CA PHE A 33 -20.43 -0.02 -12.10
C PHE A 33 -19.25 -0.25 -13.07
N LYS A 34 -19.15 0.57 -14.13
CA LYS A 34 -18.01 0.55 -15.07
C LYS A 34 -16.68 0.82 -14.38
N GLN A 35 -16.62 1.80 -13.47
CA GLN A 35 -15.41 2.09 -12.70
C GLN A 35 -15.02 0.91 -11.80
N GLN A 36 -16.00 0.24 -11.19
CA GLN A 36 -15.74 -0.94 -10.34
C GLN A 36 -15.19 -2.12 -11.14
N THR A 37 -15.73 -2.40 -12.34
CA THR A 37 -15.22 -3.47 -13.21
C THR A 37 -13.82 -3.16 -13.72
N LEU A 38 -13.54 -1.91 -14.12
CA LEU A 38 -12.19 -1.47 -14.51
C LEU A 38 -11.18 -1.65 -13.36
N ALA A 39 -11.52 -1.24 -12.14
CA ALA A 39 -10.66 -1.40 -10.97
C ALA A 39 -10.33 -2.88 -10.68
N LYS A 40 -11.33 -3.78 -10.75
CA LYS A 40 -11.13 -5.23 -10.60
C LYS A 40 -10.19 -5.80 -11.66
N ASN A 41 -10.32 -5.36 -12.91
CA ASN A 41 -9.46 -5.79 -14.02
C ASN A 41 -8.01 -5.32 -13.85
N ILE A 42 -7.80 -4.09 -13.36
CA ILE A 42 -6.47 -3.57 -13.04
C ILE A 42 -5.82 -4.40 -11.94
N TRP A 43 -6.55 -4.69 -10.86
CA TRP A 43 -6.07 -5.56 -9.77
C TRP A 43 -5.70 -6.96 -10.27
N LYS A 44 -6.54 -7.57 -11.12
CA LYS A 44 -6.25 -8.89 -11.70
C LYS A 44 -4.99 -8.87 -12.57
N LYS A 45 -4.78 -7.82 -13.37
CA LYS A 45 -3.55 -7.64 -14.18
C LYS A 45 -2.31 -7.47 -13.31
N GLN A 46 -2.39 -6.71 -12.22
CA GLN A 46 -1.27 -6.55 -11.28
C GLN A 46 -0.94 -7.85 -10.54
N SER A 47 -1.95 -8.58 -10.09
CA SER A 47 -1.78 -9.89 -9.43
C SER A 47 -1.22 -10.98 -10.37
N MET A 48 -1.54 -10.92 -11.67
CA MET A 48 -0.96 -11.81 -12.68
C MET A 48 0.50 -11.46 -12.99
N LYS A 49 0.87 -10.16 -12.99
CA LYS A 49 2.26 -9.71 -13.17
C LYS A 49 3.18 -10.18 -12.04
N SER A 50 2.66 -10.33 -10.81
CA SER A 50 3.43 -10.89 -9.70
C SER A 50 3.68 -12.40 -9.81
N LYS A 51 2.93 -13.15 -10.63
CA LYS A 51 3.15 -14.60 -10.82
C LYS A 51 4.16 -14.93 -11.93
N SER A 52 4.27 -14.10 -12.98
CA SER A 52 5.27 -14.29 -14.04
C SER A 52 6.66 -13.73 -13.68
N GLN A 53 6.79 -13.03 -12.56
CA GLN A 53 8.07 -12.49 -12.06
C GLN A 53 8.62 -13.36 -10.93
N LEU A 54 8.66 -14.68 -11.15
CA LEU A 54 9.22 -15.66 -10.21
C LEU A 54 10.26 -16.55 -10.89
N GLN A 55 10.95 -16.04 -11.91
CA GLN A 55 12.21 -16.63 -12.40
C GLN A 55 13.15 -15.51 -12.86
N LEU A 56 13.95 -14.99 -11.92
CA LEU A 56 15.35 -14.69 -12.21
C LEU A 56 16.16 -14.71 -10.89
N SER A 57 16.71 -15.88 -10.63
CA SER A 57 17.86 -16.09 -9.77
C SER A 57 19.01 -15.16 -10.19
N GLN A 58 19.38 -14.25 -9.30
CA GLN A 58 20.72 -13.70 -9.05
C GLN A 58 20.52 -12.53 -8.09
N ALA A 59 21.22 -12.56 -6.95
CA ALA A 59 21.18 -11.52 -5.94
C ALA A 59 21.60 -10.17 -6.55
N LYS A 60 20.63 -9.40 -7.02
CA LYS A 60 20.85 -7.98 -7.29
C LYS A 60 21.23 -7.35 -5.95
N PRO A 61 22.35 -6.58 -5.87
CA PRO A 61 22.57 -5.77 -4.68
C PRO A 61 21.31 -4.93 -4.49
N ASN A 62 20.80 -4.87 -3.26
CA ASN A 62 19.64 -4.07 -2.90
C ASN A 62 19.97 -2.59 -3.13
N LEU A 63 19.97 -2.16 -4.40
CA LEU A 63 20.18 -0.78 -4.77
C LEU A 63 18.88 -0.06 -4.40
N ILE A 64 18.92 0.62 -3.27
CA ILE A 64 17.82 1.48 -2.83
C ILE A 64 17.89 2.72 -3.70
N GLU A 65 17.06 2.76 -4.73
CA GLU A 65 17.00 3.84 -5.70
C GLU A 65 15.64 4.55 -5.65
N GLY A 66 15.65 5.85 -5.97
CA GLY A 66 14.47 6.70 -6.08
C GLY A 66 14.42 7.84 -5.07
N ARG A 67 13.27 8.53 -5.03
CA ARG A 67 13.03 9.70 -4.16
C ARG A 67 12.16 9.28 -2.97
N ARG A 68 12.52 9.75 -1.77
CA ARG A 68 11.73 9.56 -0.53
C ARG A 68 11.49 10.91 0.13
N ILE A 69 10.28 11.09 0.64
CA ILE A 69 9.94 12.22 1.50
C ILE A 69 10.37 11.84 2.92
N VAL A 70 11.16 12.69 3.55
CA VAL A 70 11.72 12.43 4.88
C VAL A 70 11.43 13.59 5.83
N HIS A 71 11.01 13.26 7.04
CA HIS A 71 10.99 14.20 8.15
C HIS A 71 12.41 14.32 8.72
N ILE A 72 13.12 15.39 8.29
CA ILE A 72 14.56 15.57 8.51
C ILE A 72 14.96 15.40 9.98
N ASP A 73 14.25 16.04 10.92
CA ASP A 73 14.55 15.97 12.35
C ASP A 73 14.40 14.54 12.92
N THR A 74 13.41 13.77 12.43
CA THR A 74 13.22 12.37 12.87
C THR A 74 14.37 11.51 12.39
N VAL A 75 14.75 11.64 11.12
CA VAL A 75 15.84 10.88 10.53
C VAL A 75 17.16 11.25 11.20
N ALA A 76 17.46 12.54 11.36
CA ALA A 76 18.72 13.01 11.96
C ALA A 76 18.92 12.45 13.38
N LYS A 77 17.87 12.44 14.21
CA LYS A 77 17.92 11.86 15.57
C LYS A 77 18.14 10.34 15.56
N GLN A 78 17.67 9.64 14.53
CA GLN A 78 17.75 8.19 14.43
C GLN A 78 19.00 7.70 13.67
N MET A 79 19.70 8.56 12.92
CA MET A 79 20.95 8.24 12.22
C MET A 79 22.18 8.12 13.14
N ILE A 80 21.98 7.52 14.31
CA ILE A 80 23.00 7.25 15.31
C ILE A 80 22.88 5.79 15.72
N CYS A 81 23.98 5.05 15.68
CA CYS A 81 24.01 3.65 16.08
C CYS A 81 23.57 3.50 17.54
N LYS A 82 22.61 2.62 17.81
CA LYS A 82 22.08 2.40 19.16
C LYS A 82 23.14 1.86 20.14
N LYS A 83 24.08 1.04 19.64
CA LYS A 83 25.16 0.40 20.41
C LYS A 83 26.38 1.31 20.60
N CYS A 84 27.08 1.67 19.53
CA CYS A 84 28.36 2.41 19.63
C CYS A 84 28.25 3.93 19.44
N LYS A 85 27.04 4.47 19.27
CA LYS A 85 26.76 5.91 19.10
C LYS A 85 27.46 6.58 17.91
N SER A 86 28.02 5.81 16.98
CA SER A 86 28.57 6.35 15.73
C SER A 86 27.46 6.83 14.79
N LYS A 87 27.78 7.83 13.96
CA LYS A 87 26.89 8.32 12.89
C LYS A 87 26.69 7.23 11.84
N LEU A 88 25.46 7.10 11.34
CA LEU A 88 25.10 6.22 10.23
C LEU A 88 25.03 7.04 8.94
N HIS A 89 25.39 6.47 7.80
CA HIS A 89 25.29 7.12 6.48
C HIS A 89 24.28 6.41 5.59
N PHE A 90 23.57 7.13 4.71
CA PHE A 90 22.63 6.53 3.75
C PHE A 90 23.27 5.49 2.81
N SER A 91 24.59 5.53 2.63
CA SER A 91 25.34 4.46 1.93
C SER A 91 25.31 3.11 2.67
N ASP A 92 25.00 3.12 3.95
CA ASP A 92 25.07 1.94 4.84
C ASP A 92 23.72 1.22 4.95
N ILE A 93 22.71 1.61 4.15
CA ILE A 93 21.41 0.94 4.14
C ILE A 93 21.57 -0.44 3.47
N VAL A 94 21.14 -1.48 4.18
CA VAL A 94 21.12 -2.86 3.70
C VAL A 94 19.83 -3.18 2.96
N TYR A 95 18.71 -2.68 3.48
CA TYR A 95 17.40 -2.78 2.84
C TYR A 95 16.41 -1.72 3.36
N GLU A 96 15.36 -1.48 2.59
CA GLU A 96 14.26 -0.54 2.88
C GLU A 96 12.96 -1.33 3.03
N LYS A 97 12.13 -0.97 4.02
CA LYS A 97 10.73 -1.40 4.11
C LYS A 97 9.81 -0.20 3.97
N GLN A 98 8.96 -0.20 2.94
CA GLN A 98 8.04 0.90 2.65
C GLN A 98 6.66 0.70 3.28
N PHE A 99 6.08 1.79 3.76
CA PHE A 99 4.74 1.88 4.36
C PHE A 99 4.02 3.09 3.75
N GLY A 100 3.48 2.93 2.54
CA GLY A 100 2.90 4.05 1.79
C GLY A 100 3.99 5.05 1.40
N LEU A 101 3.86 6.30 1.87
CA LEU A 101 4.85 7.36 1.65
C LEU A 101 6.02 7.31 2.65
N ALA A 102 5.83 6.65 3.79
CA ALA A 102 6.86 6.48 4.80
C ALA A 102 7.71 5.24 4.51
N SER A 103 8.95 5.24 4.98
CA SER A 103 9.89 4.13 4.83
C SER A 103 10.67 3.91 6.12
N VAL A 104 11.13 2.68 6.32
CA VAL A 104 12.03 2.29 7.41
C VAL A 104 13.29 1.72 6.78
N PHE A 105 14.41 2.40 7.00
CA PHE A 105 15.73 1.97 6.56
C PHE A 105 16.37 1.09 7.61
N TYR A 106 16.98 0.00 7.15
CA TYR A 106 17.77 -0.90 7.98
C TYR A 106 19.23 -0.71 7.60
N MET A 107 19.98 -0.09 8.51
CA MET A 107 21.32 0.43 8.24
C MET A 107 22.36 -0.33 9.05
N LYS A 108 23.42 -0.81 8.40
CA LYS A 108 24.50 -1.53 9.07
C LYS A 108 25.54 -0.55 9.61
N CYS A 109 25.78 -0.56 10.91
CA CYS A 109 26.85 0.26 11.49
C CYS A 109 28.23 -0.26 11.07
N LYS A 110 29.07 0.59 10.47
CA LYS A 110 30.44 0.23 10.07
C LYS A 110 31.41 -0.06 11.24
N LYS A 111 31.11 0.41 12.46
CA LYS A 111 31.99 0.21 13.63
C LYS A 111 31.69 -1.04 14.45
N CYS A 112 30.43 -1.47 14.51
CA CYS A 112 30.01 -2.55 15.42
C CYS A 112 29.06 -3.56 14.78
N ASP A 113 28.87 -3.47 13.47
CA ASP A 113 28.02 -4.31 12.62
C ASP A 113 26.54 -4.41 12.99
N MET A 114 26.10 -3.68 14.03
CA MET A 114 24.70 -3.64 14.44
C MET A 114 23.82 -3.06 13.33
N ILE A 115 22.73 -3.75 13.01
CA ILE A 115 21.67 -3.23 12.14
C ILE A 115 20.77 -2.31 12.97
N CYS A 116 20.74 -1.04 12.59
CA CYS A 116 19.92 0.00 13.19
C CYS A 116 18.72 0.30 12.29
N THR A 117 17.59 0.61 12.89
CA THR A 117 16.37 1.02 12.19
C THR A 117 16.20 2.53 12.23
N VAL A 118 15.92 3.12 11.07
CA VAL A 118 15.71 4.56 10.89
C VAL A 118 14.41 4.77 10.12
N ALA A 119 13.40 5.35 10.77
CA ALA A 119 12.13 5.71 10.15
C ALA A 119 12.24 7.07 9.47
N THR A 120 11.62 7.22 8.29
CA THR A 120 11.59 8.49 7.56
C THR A 120 10.53 9.46 8.07
N ASP A 121 9.62 9.02 8.93
CA ASP A 121 8.50 9.83 9.41
C ASP A 121 8.24 9.61 10.91
N LYS A 122 7.48 10.51 11.54
CA LYS A 122 7.05 10.39 12.93
C LYS A 122 6.10 9.21 13.09
N GLN A 123 6.30 8.44 14.16
CA GLN A 123 5.34 7.42 14.53
C GLN A 123 4.19 8.07 15.29
N HIS A 124 2.98 7.98 14.73
CA HIS A 124 1.77 8.36 15.45
C HIS A 124 1.30 7.21 16.32
N ALA A 125 1.05 7.47 17.60
CA ALA A 125 0.42 6.49 18.48
C ALA A 125 -1.00 6.23 17.97
N THR A 126 -1.22 5.07 17.36
CA THR A 126 -2.58 4.63 17.05
C THR A 126 -3.23 4.16 18.34
N SER A 127 -4.37 4.75 18.71
CA SER A 127 -5.22 4.21 19.77
C SER A 127 -5.50 2.73 19.46
N LYS A 128 -5.29 1.85 20.46
CA LYS A 128 -5.46 0.39 20.36
C LYS A 128 -6.71 0.04 19.54
N LYS A 129 -6.60 -0.92 18.61
CA LYS A 129 -7.74 -1.44 17.85
C LYS A 129 -8.83 -1.87 18.85
N LYS A 130 -10.06 -1.35 18.70
CA LYS A 130 -11.23 -2.04 19.21
C LYS A 130 -11.29 -3.39 18.53
N THR A 131 -11.13 -4.45 19.29
CA THR A 131 -11.44 -5.82 18.87
C THR A 131 -12.91 -5.82 18.43
N LEU A 132 -13.17 -6.20 17.18
CA LEU A 132 -14.52 -6.49 16.69
C LEU A 132 -14.96 -7.84 17.23
#